data_AF-S3YDT5-F1
#
_entry.id   AF-S3YDT5-F1
#
_cell.length_a   1.000
_cell.length_b   1.000
_cell.length_c   1.000
_cell.angle_alpha   90.00
_cell.angle_beta   90.00
_cell.angle_gamma   90.00
#
_symmetry.space_group_name_H-M   'P 1'
#
loop_
_entity.id
_entity.type
_entity.pdbx_description
1 polymer ?
#
loop_
_entity_poly.entity_id
_entity_poly.type
_entity_poly.pdbx_seq_one_letter_code
_entity_poly.pdbx_strand_id
1 'polypeptide(L)'
;MKEQRGIRHETREKYSDAITLYVETGLSIKQICEQTGVGFSAFSSYLSTHHRDLILKRHNLTEFKNVKLRGKKGQTTAAHYKYKDAIDACDSMEYIEYNISQIARIFNVDCSSLASQLRRHYPDIVPRREQERRRIGITVNLQYGARKWSKEEYATAIEMLQSSDKTIEEVAEACNVSYTGLREHILAYYPQITRNREEKRIRATGQKVRGLRNGNWTVCEPDRETLEKYEKAIDLYRTTSKDVKDIVRIVGVTLGGFRYHLRTWHPELMVLRRGFDEGMALEQTKRYKKSSAEKYANAIERLQNTDLPTAKVAAEFGLNPETFRMYLREHHPELVTARGMIRTSDGKVVSNRSAEKYAEALRIYVTTSESLKSIAKRLGLTYNSVGGFIRRNYPEAIEKHNSLLVSSEQMFAEGVEMLKSGNATIHAVMDECGYNEYFRTYIKSKYPELLHRKTERKQILRKQKTADKYAAAIECLKNGTDTMKDIAERFGLNIHSFRKYLYKYTPEIIKSRHNKP
;
A
#
# COMPACT_ATOMS: atom_id res chain seq x y z
N MET A 1 -30.15 43.32 -28.45
CA MET A 1 -30.98 43.91 -27.39
C MET A 1 -32.16 42.99 -27.12
N LYS A 2 -32.36 42.49 -25.89
CA LYS A 2 -33.54 41.67 -25.56
C LYS A 2 -34.72 42.63 -25.37
N GLU A 3 -35.71 42.57 -26.25
CA GLU A 3 -37.01 43.24 -26.08
C GLU A 3 -37.58 42.94 -24.69
N GLN A 4 -37.91 43.99 -23.94
CA GLN A 4 -38.65 43.89 -22.70
C GLN A 4 -40.05 43.39 -23.02
N ARG A 5 -40.34 42.11 -22.74
CA ARG A 5 -41.72 41.62 -22.68
C ARG A 5 -42.49 42.52 -21.71
N GLY A 6 -43.51 43.22 -22.20
CA GLY A 6 -44.40 44.04 -21.38
C GLY A 6 -44.97 43.25 -20.20
N ILE A 7 -45.07 43.91 -19.05
CA ILE A 7 -45.63 43.32 -17.82
C ILE A 7 -47.12 42.99 -18.08
N ARG A 8 -47.56 41.78 -17.74
CA ARG A 8 -48.98 41.41 -17.81
C ARG A 8 -49.81 42.29 -16.85
N HIS A 9 -50.99 42.73 -17.31
CA HIS A 9 -51.88 43.61 -16.53
C HIS A 9 -52.22 43.04 -15.15
N GLU A 10 -52.57 41.76 -15.09
CA GLU A 10 -52.88 41.02 -13.86
C GLU A 10 -51.75 41.10 -12.81
N THR A 11 -50.48 41.07 -13.25
CA THR A 11 -49.32 41.18 -12.36
C THR A 11 -49.15 42.60 -11.83
N ARG A 12 -49.52 43.61 -12.63
CA ARG A 12 -49.45 45.03 -12.23
C ARG A 12 -50.51 45.36 -11.18
N GLU A 13 -51.73 44.85 -11.34
CA GLU A 13 -52.81 44.98 -10.36
C GLU A 13 -52.50 44.22 -9.07
N LYS A 14 -51.97 42.99 -9.17
CA LYS A 14 -51.61 42.20 -7.99
C LYS A 14 -50.62 42.89 -7.05
N TYR A 15 -49.71 43.71 -7.57
CA TYR A 15 -48.69 44.39 -6.78
C TYR A 15 -48.94 45.90 -6.64
N SER A 16 -50.04 46.46 -7.16
CA SER A 16 -50.29 47.92 -7.14
C SER A 16 -50.25 48.47 -5.72
N ASP A 17 -51.00 47.85 -4.81
CA ASP A 17 -51.18 48.33 -3.44
C ASP A 17 -49.86 48.23 -2.67
N ALA A 18 -49.11 47.15 -2.91
CA ALA A 18 -47.79 46.95 -2.32
C ALA A 18 -46.76 47.96 -2.85
N ILE A 19 -46.84 48.37 -4.12
CA ILE A 19 -45.98 49.41 -4.70
C ILE A 19 -46.32 50.78 -4.10
N THR A 20 -47.61 51.11 -4.00
CA THR A 20 -48.07 52.37 -3.38
C THR A 20 -47.53 52.48 -1.95
N LEU A 21 -47.70 51.42 -1.14
CA LEU A 21 -47.13 51.37 0.21
C LEU A 21 -45.60 51.46 0.20
N TYR A 22 -44.92 50.86 -0.77
CA TYR A 22 -43.46 50.93 -0.87
C TYR A 22 -42.95 52.36 -1.16
N VAL A 23 -43.70 53.13 -1.96
CA VAL A 23 -43.34 54.51 -2.34
C VAL A 23 -43.68 55.50 -1.23
N GLU A 24 -44.86 55.36 -0.63
CA GLU A 24 -45.42 56.35 0.29
C GLU A 24 -44.99 56.15 1.74
N THR A 25 -44.66 54.91 2.13
CA THR A 25 -44.29 54.59 3.51
C THR A 25 -42.79 54.29 3.66
N GLY A 26 -42.30 54.29 4.90
CA GLY A 26 -40.97 53.78 5.27
C GLY A 26 -40.94 52.28 5.60
N LEU A 27 -42.03 51.54 5.35
CA LEU A 27 -42.16 50.15 5.77
C LEU A 27 -41.21 49.20 5.03
N SER A 28 -40.72 48.18 5.72
CA SER A 28 -39.91 47.14 5.10
C SER A 28 -40.73 46.32 4.11
N ILE A 29 -40.08 45.73 3.10
CA ILE A 29 -40.74 44.84 2.12
C ILE A 29 -41.50 43.72 2.84
N LYS A 30 -40.94 43.19 3.94
CA LYS A 30 -41.59 42.14 4.75
C LYS A 30 -42.91 42.63 5.35
N GLN A 31 -42.91 43.81 5.98
CA GLN A 31 -44.12 44.40 6.56
C GLN A 31 -45.17 44.72 5.49
N ILE A 32 -44.75 45.23 4.33
CA ILE A 32 -45.65 45.50 3.21
C ILE A 32 -46.29 44.20 2.71
N CYS A 33 -45.51 43.14 2.58
CA CYS A 33 -46.00 41.82 2.18
C CYS A 33 -46.97 41.21 3.20
N GLU A 34 -46.71 41.37 4.50
CA GLU A 34 -47.62 40.95 5.57
C GLU A 34 -48.95 41.73 5.52
N GLN A 35 -48.91 43.03 5.23
CA GLN A 35 -50.11 43.88 5.14
C GLN A 35 -50.94 43.63 3.87
N THR A 36 -50.29 43.33 2.75
CA THR A 36 -50.96 43.17 1.44
C THR A 36 -51.20 41.71 1.06
N GLY A 37 -50.73 40.75 1.87
CA GLY A 37 -50.86 39.31 1.60
C GLY A 37 -50.03 38.80 0.41
N VAL A 38 -49.16 39.62 -0.17
CA VAL A 38 -48.30 39.19 -1.29
C VAL A 38 -47.06 38.45 -0.79
N GLY A 39 -46.62 37.44 -1.54
CA GLY A 39 -45.42 36.67 -1.17
C GLY A 39 -44.14 37.51 -1.23
N PHE A 40 -43.37 37.53 -0.13
CA PHE A 40 -42.12 38.30 0.01
C PHE A 40 -41.15 38.12 -1.16
N SER A 41 -40.81 36.87 -1.50
CA SER A 41 -39.86 36.57 -2.56
C SER A 41 -40.36 37.05 -3.92
N ALA A 42 -41.65 36.87 -4.20
CA ALA A 42 -42.25 37.23 -5.48
C ALA A 42 -42.32 38.75 -5.65
N PHE A 43 -42.75 39.49 -4.62
CA PHE A 43 -42.80 40.95 -4.65
C PHE A 43 -41.41 41.58 -4.69
N SER A 44 -40.44 41.06 -3.92
CA SER A 44 -39.06 41.54 -3.96
C SER A 44 -38.42 41.33 -5.35
N SER A 45 -38.65 40.18 -5.98
CA SER A 45 -38.19 39.94 -7.35
C SER A 45 -38.86 40.90 -8.33
N TYR A 46 -40.19 41.07 -8.23
CA TYR A 46 -40.95 41.97 -9.09
C TYR A 46 -40.44 43.42 -9.01
N LEU A 47 -40.23 43.96 -7.80
CA LEU A 47 -39.63 45.28 -7.60
C LEU A 47 -38.24 45.38 -8.24
N SER A 48 -37.38 44.37 -8.04
CA SER A 48 -36.00 44.40 -8.55
C SER A 48 -35.90 44.37 -10.08
N THR A 49 -36.86 43.72 -10.75
CA THR A 49 -36.89 43.54 -12.20
C THR A 49 -37.60 44.68 -12.91
N HIS A 50 -38.72 45.17 -12.35
CA HIS A 50 -39.61 46.12 -13.04
C HIS A 50 -39.60 47.53 -12.45
N HIS A 51 -39.26 47.69 -11.17
CA HIS A 51 -39.29 48.97 -10.45
C HIS A 51 -37.97 49.25 -9.73
N ARG A 52 -36.85 48.99 -10.41
CA ARG A 52 -35.50 49.20 -9.87
C ARG A 52 -35.26 50.65 -9.47
N ASP A 53 -35.83 51.58 -10.22
CA ASP A 53 -35.85 53.02 -9.98
C ASP A 53 -36.46 53.37 -8.61
N LEU A 54 -37.57 52.75 -8.22
CA LEU A 54 -38.18 52.95 -6.90
C LEU A 54 -37.26 52.48 -5.78
N ILE A 55 -36.55 51.37 -5.99
CA ILE A 55 -35.57 50.87 -5.02
C ILE A 55 -34.39 51.83 -4.88
N LEU A 56 -33.86 52.33 -5.99
CA LEU A 56 -32.78 53.32 -5.98
C LEU A 56 -33.23 54.61 -5.28
N LYS A 57 -34.45 55.07 -5.54
CA LYS A 57 -35.03 56.25 -4.88
C LYS A 57 -35.09 56.09 -3.36
N ARG A 58 -35.57 54.95 -2.87
CA ARG A 58 -35.66 54.68 -1.42
C ARG A 58 -34.28 54.60 -0.75
N HIS A 59 -33.23 54.28 -1.49
CA HIS A 59 -31.86 54.22 -0.98
C HIS A 59 -31.04 55.49 -1.23
N ASN A 60 -31.64 56.58 -1.74
CA ASN A 60 -30.96 57.80 -2.15
C ASN A 60 -29.86 57.56 -3.20
N LEU A 61 -30.11 56.64 -4.14
CA LEU A 61 -29.19 56.23 -5.21
C LEU A 61 -29.70 56.62 -6.60
N THR A 62 -30.57 57.62 -6.70
CA THR A 62 -31.21 58.06 -7.95
C THR A 62 -30.19 58.49 -9.02
N GLU A 63 -29.06 59.04 -8.61
CA GLU A 63 -27.95 59.45 -9.48
C GLU A 63 -27.15 58.26 -10.05
N PHE A 64 -27.37 57.06 -9.51
CA PHE A 64 -26.53 55.88 -9.76
C PHE A 64 -27.34 54.71 -10.37
N LYS A 65 -27.88 54.93 -11.57
CA LYS A 65 -28.81 53.98 -12.27
C LYS A 65 -28.28 52.54 -12.41
N ASN A 66 -26.97 52.36 -12.59
CA ASN A 66 -26.34 51.06 -12.82
C ASN A 66 -25.62 50.47 -11.58
N VAL A 67 -25.87 50.98 -10.38
CA VAL A 67 -25.19 50.51 -9.16
C VAL A 67 -25.85 49.26 -8.57
N LYS A 68 -25.01 48.31 -8.13
CA LYS A 68 -25.45 47.10 -7.44
C LYS A 68 -25.87 47.43 -6.00
N LEU A 69 -27.18 47.48 -5.73
CA LEU A 69 -27.79 47.79 -4.42
C LEU A 69 -27.15 47.07 -3.21
N ARG A 70 -26.71 45.82 -3.37
CA ARG A 70 -26.03 45.07 -2.32
C ARG A 70 -25.06 44.06 -2.90
N GLY A 71 -23.81 44.13 -2.47
CA GLY A 71 -22.82 43.07 -2.67
C GLY A 71 -23.09 41.87 -1.76
N LYS A 72 -22.50 40.71 -2.07
CA LYS A 72 -22.49 39.57 -1.12
C LYS A 72 -21.71 39.92 0.16
N LYS A 73 -20.81 40.91 0.08
CA LYS A 73 -19.92 41.36 1.15
C LYS A 73 -19.67 42.86 1.05
N GLY A 74 -19.06 43.41 2.10
CA GLY A 74 -18.57 44.78 2.14
C GLY A 74 -19.62 45.79 2.58
N GLN A 75 -19.26 47.06 2.42
CA GLN A 75 -20.14 48.19 2.69
C GLN A 75 -21.38 48.09 1.78
N THR A 76 -22.57 48.37 2.33
CA THR A 76 -23.77 48.50 1.48
C THR A 76 -23.62 49.73 0.60
N THR A 77 -24.17 49.73 -0.62
CA THR A 77 -24.01 50.90 -1.50
C THR A 77 -24.68 52.14 -0.92
N ALA A 78 -25.83 51.97 -0.26
CA ALA A 78 -26.46 53.05 0.49
C ALA A 78 -25.54 53.63 1.57
N ALA A 79 -24.82 52.80 2.35
CA ALA A 79 -23.87 53.29 3.33
C ALA A 79 -22.64 53.92 2.67
N HIS A 80 -22.15 53.35 1.56
CA HIS A 80 -21.04 53.91 0.81
C HIS A 80 -21.31 55.36 0.42
N TYR A 81 -22.42 55.62 -0.27
CA TYR A 81 -22.77 56.98 -0.67
C TYR A 81 -23.15 57.88 0.50
N LYS A 82 -23.80 57.36 1.55
CA LYS A 82 -24.12 58.15 2.75
C LYS A 82 -22.88 58.71 3.45
N TYR A 83 -21.79 57.92 3.52
CA TYR A 83 -20.57 58.31 4.25
C TYR A 83 -19.42 58.75 3.33
N LYS A 84 -19.59 58.70 2.01
CA LYS A 84 -18.53 58.92 1.02
C LYS A 84 -17.79 60.24 1.26
N ASP A 85 -18.52 61.36 1.26
CA ASP A 85 -17.92 62.69 1.37
C ASP A 85 -17.23 62.89 2.74
N ALA A 86 -17.82 62.35 3.80
CA ALA A 86 -17.22 62.38 5.13
C ALA A 86 -15.94 61.51 5.22
N ILE A 87 -15.87 60.39 4.50
CA ILE A 87 -14.69 59.52 4.42
C ILE A 87 -13.60 60.20 3.58
N ASP A 88 -13.97 60.80 2.44
CA ASP A 88 -13.05 61.55 1.58
C ASP A 88 -12.45 62.74 2.34
N ALA A 89 -13.25 63.46 3.13
CA ALA A 89 -12.76 64.51 4.03
C ALA A 89 -11.83 63.97 5.13
N CYS A 90 -12.08 62.75 5.63
CA CYS A 90 -11.15 62.12 6.58
C CYS A 90 -9.79 61.80 5.93
N ASP A 91 -9.73 61.52 4.62
CA ASP A 91 -8.47 61.29 3.89
C ASP A 91 -7.84 62.57 3.32
N SER A 92 -8.58 63.67 3.25
CA SER A 92 -8.12 64.96 2.71
C SER A 92 -7.26 65.75 3.70
N MET A 93 -6.23 66.41 3.17
CA MET A 93 -5.39 67.37 3.90
C MET A 93 -6.13 68.65 4.27
N GLU A 94 -7.16 69.04 3.52
CA GLU A 94 -7.94 70.25 3.80
C GLU A 94 -8.63 70.21 5.16
N TYR A 95 -9.00 69.00 5.60
CA TYR A 95 -9.71 68.79 6.85
C TYR A 95 -8.79 68.29 7.96
N ILE A 96 -7.46 68.25 7.78
CA ILE A 96 -6.49 67.58 8.68
C ILE A 96 -6.55 68.07 10.14
N GLU A 97 -6.94 69.32 10.33
CA GLU A 97 -7.09 69.95 11.65
C GLU A 97 -8.25 69.36 12.45
N TYR A 98 -9.36 69.03 11.78
CA TYR A 98 -10.58 68.53 12.40
C TYR A 98 -10.42 67.09 12.90
N ASN A 99 -11.04 66.77 14.03
CA ASN A 99 -11.19 65.38 14.48
C ASN A 99 -12.36 64.68 13.73
N ILE A 100 -12.40 63.35 13.77
CA ILE A 100 -13.42 62.56 13.07
C ILE A 100 -14.85 62.96 13.50
N SER A 101 -15.06 63.31 14.77
CA SER A 101 -16.36 63.76 15.27
C SER A 101 -16.77 65.14 14.73
N GLN A 102 -15.81 66.03 14.48
CA GLN A 102 -16.04 67.33 13.87
C GLN A 102 -16.36 67.16 12.38
N ILE A 103 -15.62 66.32 11.67
CA ILE A 103 -15.92 65.95 10.27
C ILE A 103 -17.33 65.36 10.18
N ALA A 104 -17.68 64.42 11.08
CA ALA A 104 -19.02 63.84 11.11
C ALA A 104 -20.13 64.90 11.23
N ARG A 105 -19.92 65.94 12.04
CA ARG A 105 -20.86 67.06 12.18
C ARG A 105 -20.93 67.94 10.93
N ILE A 106 -19.80 68.24 10.30
CA ILE A 106 -19.73 69.02 9.05
C ILE A 106 -20.57 68.36 7.95
N PHE A 107 -20.48 67.03 7.83
CA PHE A 107 -21.19 66.26 6.81
C PHE A 107 -22.54 65.70 7.30
N ASN A 108 -23.03 66.11 8.47
CA ASN A 108 -24.28 65.66 9.06
C ASN A 108 -24.47 64.13 9.10
N VAL A 109 -23.42 63.41 9.50
CA VAL A 109 -23.41 61.95 9.66
C VAL A 109 -23.16 61.54 11.10
N ASP A 110 -23.67 60.37 11.49
CA ASP A 110 -23.43 59.81 12.82
C ASP A 110 -21.94 59.47 13.02
N CYS A 111 -21.33 60.01 14.07
CA CYS A 111 -19.91 59.91 14.34
C CYS A 111 -19.47 58.46 14.67
N SER A 112 -20.30 57.73 15.42
CA SER A 112 -20.02 56.35 15.82
C SER A 112 -20.03 55.42 14.60
N SER A 113 -21.01 55.61 13.72
CA SER A 113 -21.14 54.89 12.46
C SER A 113 -20.01 55.24 11.49
N LEU A 114 -19.65 56.51 11.35
CA LEU A 114 -18.50 56.93 10.52
C LEU A 114 -17.20 56.27 11.00
N ALA A 115 -16.94 56.28 12.31
CA ALA A 115 -15.77 55.62 12.89
C ALA A 115 -15.80 54.09 12.70
N SER A 116 -16.97 53.46 12.68
CA SER A 116 -17.14 52.04 12.36
C SER A 116 -16.86 51.74 10.88
N GLN A 117 -17.32 52.61 9.97
CA GLN A 117 -17.04 52.51 8.53
C GLN A 117 -15.55 52.62 8.23
N LEU A 118 -14.88 53.61 8.80
CA LEU A 118 -13.43 53.81 8.66
C LEU A 118 -12.67 52.57 9.13
N ARG A 119 -12.95 52.05 10.34
CA ARG A 119 -12.27 50.86 10.87
C ARG A 119 -12.49 49.61 10.01
N ARG A 120 -13.70 49.40 9.49
CA ARG A 120 -14.07 48.15 8.81
C ARG A 120 -13.71 48.13 7.32
N HIS A 121 -13.82 49.26 6.63
CA HIS A 121 -13.70 49.34 5.17
C HIS A 121 -12.50 50.16 4.70
N TYR A 122 -11.97 51.04 5.55
CA TYR A 122 -10.87 51.95 5.21
C TYR A 122 -9.80 52.00 6.32
N PRO A 123 -9.22 50.84 6.70
CA PRO A 123 -8.35 50.73 7.87
C PRO A 123 -7.08 51.59 7.80
N ASP A 124 -6.69 52.02 6.59
CA ASP A 124 -5.46 52.77 6.32
C ASP A 124 -5.63 54.30 6.41
N ILE A 125 -6.87 54.82 6.30
CA ILE A 125 -7.12 56.27 6.31
C ILE A 125 -6.74 56.88 7.66
N VAL A 126 -7.25 56.32 8.75
CA VAL A 126 -7.05 56.89 10.09
C VAL A 126 -5.58 56.83 10.55
N PRO A 127 -4.83 55.71 10.38
CA PRO A 127 -3.40 55.67 10.70
C PRO A 127 -2.58 56.69 9.93
N ARG A 128 -2.79 56.79 8.59
CA ARG A 128 -2.05 57.75 7.74
C ARG A 128 -2.34 59.18 8.18
N ARG A 129 -3.62 59.52 8.34
CA ARG A 129 -4.06 60.83 8.81
C ARG A 129 -3.41 61.22 10.14
N GLU A 130 -3.45 60.34 11.14
CA GLU A 130 -2.88 60.63 12.46
C GLU A 130 -1.34 60.74 12.42
N GLN A 131 -0.68 60.03 11.50
CA GLN A 131 0.75 60.21 11.25
C GLN A 131 1.07 61.59 10.67
N GLU A 132 0.28 62.08 9.71
CA GLU A 132 0.44 63.43 9.16
C GLU A 132 0.14 64.52 10.19
N ARG A 133 -0.91 64.35 11.02
CA ARG A 133 -1.20 65.25 12.14
C ARG A 133 -0.02 65.36 13.11
N ARG A 134 0.62 64.22 13.44
CA ARG A 134 1.84 64.21 14.27
C ARG A 134 3.00 64.95 13.62
N ARG A 135 3.20 64.82 12.30
CA ARG A 135 4.26 65.56 11.57
C ARG A 135 4.05 67.06 11.60
N ILE A 136 2.80 67.52 11.51
CA ILE A 136 2.44 68.95 11.52
C ILE A 136 2.36 69.52 12.95
N GLY A 137 2.54 68.69 13.99
CA GLY A 137 2.53 69.11 15.39
C GLY A 137 1.13 69.14 16.03
N ILE A 138 0.11 68.64 15.33
CA ILE A 138 -1.25 68.45 15.86
C ILE A 138 -1.26 67.16 16.67
N THR A 139 -0.83 67.24 17.94
CA THR A 139 -0.78 66.08 18.84
C THR A 139 -2.10 65.93 19.59
N VAL A 140 -2.91 64.96 19.15
CA VAL A 140 -4.01 64.43 19.97
C VAL A 140 -3.58 63.03 20.42
N ASN A 141 -3.55 62.78 21.73
CA ASN A 141 -3.31 61.46 22.32
C ASN A 141 -4.54 60.55 22.12
N LEU A 142 -4.94 60.31 20.87
CA LEU A 142 -6.00 59.37 20.52
C LEU A 142 -5.39 57.98 20.44
N GLN A 143 -5.87 57.07 21.29
CA GLN A 143 -5.54 55.66 21.19
C GLN A 143 -6.23 55.09 19.93
N TYR A 144 -5.46 54.91 18.86
CA TYR A 144 -5.92 54.19 17.68
C TYR A 144 -5.90 52.68 17.91
N GLY A 145 -6.90 51.96 17.38
CA GLY A 145 -7.05 50.52 17.54
C GLY A 145 -7.94 50.11 18.71
N ALA A 146 -7.94 48.82 19.05
CA ALA A 146 -8.67 48.32 20.20
C ALA A 146 -8.04 48.84 21.51
N ARG A 147 -8.89 49.16 22.49
CA ARG A 147 -8.44 49.52 23.85
C ARG A 147 -7.64 48.36 24.44
N LYS A 148 -6.66 48.66 25.30
CA LYS A 148 -5.75 47.66 25.89
C LYS A 148 -6.53 46.57 26.64
N TRP A 149 -7.39 46.95 27.57
CA TRP A 149 -8.25 46.02 28.32
C TRP A 149 -9.11 45.14 27.40
N SER A 150 -9.64 45.68 26.30
CA SER A 150 -10.46 44.90 25.36
C SER A 150 -9.62 43.89 24.58
N LYS A 151 -8.36 44.20 24.25
CA LYS A 151 -7.45 43.23 23.64
C LYS A 151 -7.13 42.10 24.60
N GLU A 152 -6.91 42.41 25.86
CA GLU A 152 -6.60 41.43 26.91
C GLU A 152 -7.82 40.54 27.20
N GLU A 153 -9.01 41.13 27.33
CA GLU A 153 -10.28 40.42 27.57
C GLU A 153 -10.62 39.43 26.45
N TYR A 154 -10.43 39.82 25.18
CA TYR A 154 -10.72 38.95 24.04
C TYR A 154 -9.53 38.09 23.57
N ALA A 155 -8.34 38.23 24.16
CA ALA A 155 -7.12 37.55 23.69
C ALA A 155 -7.33 36.03 23.60
N THR A 156 -7.84 35.42 24.68
CA THR A 156 -8.08 33.98 24.76
C THR A 156 -9.13 33.52 23.74
N ALA A 157 -10.18 34.31 23.54
CA ALA A 157 -11.22 34.03 22.55
C ALA A 157 -10.68 34.08 21.11
N ILE A 158 -9.78 35.03 20.82
CA ILE A 158 -9.14 35.18 19.51
C ILE A 158 -8.23 33.99 19.23
N GLU A 159 -7.41 33.56 20.19
CA GLU A 159 -6.54 32.39 20.07
C GLU A 159 -7.36 31.11 19.83
N MET A 160 -8.47 30.93 20.55
CA MET A 160 -9.38 29.81 20.34
C MET A 160 -9.98 29.81 18.94
N LEU A 161 -10.37 30.97 18.40
CA LEU A 161 -10.94 31.06 17.05
C LEU A 161 -9.92 30.84 15.93
N GLN A 162 -8.64 31.06 16.20
CA GLN A 162 -7.55 30.79 15.27
C GLN A 162 -7.14 29.32 15.27
N SER A 163 -7.07 28.70 16.45
CA SER A 163 -6.61 27.32 16.63
C SER A 163 -7.71 26.28 16.42
N SER A 164 -8.99 26.63 16.63
CA SER A 164 -10.12 25.70 16.56
C SER A 164 -11.19 26.11 15.56
N ASP A 165 -12.03 25.15 15.16
CA ASP A 165 -13.18 25.39 14.28
C ASP A 165 -14.47 25.73 15.05
N LYS A 166 -14.39 26.03 16.35
CA LYS A 166 -15.55 26.43 17.18
C LYS A 166 -16.27 27.67 16.64
N THR A 167 -17.58 27.81 16.87
CA THR A 167 -18.34 29.01 16.49
C THR A 167 -17.94 30.22 17.36
N ILE A 168 -18.29 31.43 16.92
CA ILE A 168 -18.08 32.63 17.75
C ILE A 168 -18.93 32.54 19.03
N GLU A 169 -20.11 31.91 18.96
CA GLU A 169 -21.00 31.70 20.11
C GLU A 169 -20.41 30.71 21.12
N GLU A 170 -19.95 29.55 20.65
CA GLU A 170 -19.27 28.54 21.49
C GLU A 170 -18.01 29.10 22.17
N VAL A 171 -17.26 29.95 21.46
CA VAL A 171 -16.06 30.59 22.04
C VAL A 171 -16.44 31.68 23.03
N ALA A 172 -17.49 32.46 22.74
CA ALA A 172 -17.98 33.48 23.65
C ALA A 172 -18.42 32.87 24.99
N GLU A 173 -19.16 31.76 24.93
CA GLU A 173 -19.56 31.00 26.11
C GLU A 173 -18.35 30.40 26.85
N ALA A 174 -17.43 29.76 26.13
CA ALA A 174 -16.23 29.15 26.74
C ALA A 174 -15.29 30.18 27.40
N CYS A 175 -15.22 31.40 26.87
CA CYS A 175 -14.41 32.49 27.43
C CYS A 175 -15.19 33.38 28.39
N ASN A 176 -16.47 33.12 28.61
CA ASN A 176 -17.38 33.96 29.39
C ASN A 176 -17.38 35.44 28.95
N VAL A 177 -17.41 35.68 27.63
CA VAL A 177 -17.48 37.02 27.04
C VAL A 177 -18.78 37.20 26.26
N SER A 178 -19.20 38.44 26.05
CA SER A 178 -20.38 38.73 25.24
C SER A 178 -20.20 38.30 23.78
N TYR A 179 -21.12 37.50 23.25
CA TYR A 179 -21.13 37.10 21.84
C TYR A 179 -21.15 38.31 20.89
N THR A 180 -22.01 39.29 21.16
CA THR A 180 -22.15 40.47 20.31
C THR A 180 -20.89 41.32 20.35
N GLY A 181 -20.31 41.50 21.55
CA GLY A 181 -19.06 42.23 21.76
C GLY A 181 -17.87 41.56 21.05
N LEU A 182 -17.70 40.25 21.22
CA LEU A 182 -16.66 39.46 20.57
C LEU A 182 -16.80 39.54 19.03
N ARG A 183 -18.02 39.38 18.51
CA ARG A 183 -18.30 39.48 17.07
C ARG A 183 -17.91 40.84 16.51
N GLU A 184 -18.25 41.93 17.18
CA GLU A 184 -17.87 43.27 16.75
C GLU A 184 -16.36 43.49 16.81
N HIS A 185 -15.72 43.02 17.88
CA HIS A 185 -14.27 43.11 18.06
C HIS A 185 -13.51 42.40 16.91
N ILE A 186 -13.94 41.18 16.54
CA ILE A 186 -13.36 40.42 15.42
C ILE A 186 -13.55 41.15 14.09
N LEU A 187 -14.75 41.65 13.82
CA LEU A 187 -15.05 42.35 12.57
C LEU A 187 -14.27 43.66 12.42
N ALA A 188 -13.92 44.31 13.52
CA ALA A 188 -13.19 45.58 13.52
C ALA A 188 -11.68 45.41 13.49
N TYR A 189 -11.13 44.43 14.22
CA TYR A 189 -9.68 44.33 14.47
C TYR A 189 -9.03 43.06 13.92
N TYR A 190 -9.81 42.02 13.61
CA TYR A 190 -9.30 40.73 13.14
C TYR A 190 -10.01 40.22 11.87
N PRO A 191 -10.05 41.01 10.77
CA PRO A 191 -10.70 40.62 9.53
C PRO A 191 -10.13 39.32 8.92
N GLN A 192 -8.86 39.02 9.17
CA GLN A 192 -8.18 37.80 8.75
C GLN A 192 -8.83 36.53 9.31
N ILE A 193 -9.32 36.56 10.56
CA ILE A 193 -10.00 35.41 11.17
C ILE A 193 -11.32 35.14 10.43
N THR A 194 -12.07 36.20 10.16
CA THR A 194 -13.33 36.08 9.41
C THR A 194 -13.10 35.53 8.01
N ARG A 195 -12.07 36.02 7.32
CA ARG A 195 -11.69 35.57 5.97
C ARG A 195 -11.27 34.10 5.95
N ASN A 196 -10.36 33.69 6.83
CA ASN A 196 -9.87 32.31 6.89
C ASN A 196 -11.02 31.33 7.16
N ARG A 197 -11.92 31.68 8.08
CA ARG A 197 -13.09 30.85 8.41
C ARG A 197 -14.09 30.76 7.27
N GLU A 198 -14.25 31.83 6.50
CA GLU A 198 -15.06 31.80 5.29
C GLU A 198 -14.45 30.90 4.21
N GLU A 199 -13.14 31.00 3.98
CA GLU A 199 -12.44 30.11 3.04
C GLU A 199 -12.60 28.64 3.44
N LYS A 200 -12.51 28.34 4.74
CA LYS A 200 -12.84 27.00 5.27
C LYS A 200 -14.29 26.59 4.96
N ARG A 201 -15.29 27.47 5.17
CA ARG A 201 -16.71 27.19 4.83
C ARG A 201 -16.92 26.91 3.35
N ILE A 202 -16.30 27.71 2.48
CA ILE A 202 -16.42 27.53 1.03
C ILE A 202 -15.84 26.17 0.63
N ARG A 203 -14.67 25.80 1.16
CA ARG A 203 -14.07 24.47 0.91
C ARG A 203 -14.95 23.32 1.44
N ALA A 204 -15.58 23.52 2.60
CA ALA A 204 -16.46 22.53 3.21
C ALA A 204 -17.86 22.46 2.57
N THR A 205 -18.17 23.33 1.61
CA THR A 205 -19.49 23.34 0.96
C THR A 205 -19.64 22.09 0.09
N GLY A 206 -20.69 21.30 0.34
CA GLY A 206 -20.94 20.03 -0.35
C GLY A 206 -20.13 18.84 0.18
N GLN A 207 -19.16 19.06 1.06
CA GLN A 207 -18.46 17.98 1.76
C GLN A 207 -19.27 17.50 2.97
N LYS A 208 -19.50 16.19 3.06
CA LYS A 208 -20.13 15.53 4.20
C LYS A 208 -19.14 14.57 4.84
N VAL A 209 -18.11 15.12 5.48
CA VAL A 209 -17.11 14.32 6.20
C VAL A 209 -17.51 14.27 7.65
N ARG A 210 -17.70 13.07 8.20
CA ARG A 210 -18.16 12.87 9.57
C ARG A 210 -17.23 13.57 10.57
N GLY A 211 -17.82 14.28 11.54
CA GLY A 211 -17.09 15.02 12.59
C GLY A 211 -16.48 16.36 12.15
N LEU A 212 -16.35 16.61 10.84
CA LEU A 212 -15.94 17.91 10.32
C LEU A 212 -17.14 18.84 10.14
N ARG A 213 -16.89 20.15 10.14
CA ARG A 213 -17.94 21.14 9.89
C ARG A 213 -18.24 21.27 8.39
N ASN A 214 -19.51 21.40 8.02
CA ASN A 214 -19.93 21.69 6.65
C ASN A 214 -19.88 23.19 6.31
N GLY A 215 -20.28 23.55 5.08
CA GLY A 215 -20.43 24.94 4.63
C GLY A 215 -21.38 25.81 5.49
N ASN A 216 -22.35 25.21 6.18
CA ASN A 216 -23.21 25.92 7.16
C ASN A 216 -22.55 26.04 8.54
N TRP A 217 -21.31 25.58 8.69
CA TRP A 217 -20.55 25.54 9.93
C TRP A 217 -21.17 24.68 11.05
N THR A 218 -22.05 23.75 10.67
CA THR A 218 -22.59 22.72 11.56
C THR A 218 -21.73 21.47 11.47
N VAL A 219 -21.58 20.75 12.58
CA VAL A 219 -20.84 19.47 12.59
C VAL A 219 -21.60 18.48 11.71
N CYS A 220 -20.90 17.83 10.78
CA CYS A 220 -21.49 16.81 9.93
C CYS A 220 -21.59 15.50 10.71
N GLU A 221 -22.75 15.24 11.28
CA GLU A 221 -23.05 13.95 11.89
C GLU A 221 -24.42 13.45 11.44
N PRO A 222 -24.60 12.13 11.32
CA PRO A 222 -25.92 11.56 11.10
C PRO A 222 -26.80 11.79 12.33
N ASP A 223 -28.08 12.06 12.10
CA ASP A 223 -29.04 12.18 13.18
C ASP A 223 -29.10 10.87 13.98
N ARG A 224 -29.33 10.98 15.29
CA ARG A 224 -29.37 9.82 16.20
C ARG A 224 -30.34 8.73 15.74
N GLU A 225 -31.54 9.12 15.29
CA GLU A 225 -32.54 8.18 14.74
C GLU A 225 -32.01 7.42 13.51
N THR A 226 -31.20 8.08 12.67
CA THR A 226 -30.62 7.44 11.49
C THR A 226 -29.50 6.47 11.84
N LEU A 227 -28.74 6.73 12.92
CA LEU A 227 -27.75 5.80 13.45
C LEU A 227 -28.42 4.53 13.96
N GLU A 228 -29.42 4.66 14.82
CA GLU A 228 -30.16 3.54 15.41
C GLU A 228 -30.84 2.68 14.32
N LYS A 229 -31.38 3.33 13.28
CA LYS A 229 -32.00 2.64 12.13
C LYS A 229 -31.03 1.74 11.35
N TYR A 230 -29.77 2.16 11.18
CA TYR A 230 -28.80 1.44 10.34
C TYR A 230 -27.76 0.65 11.13
N GLU A 231 -27.68 0.78 12.44
CA GLU A 231 -26.70 0.12 13.32
C GLU A 231 -26.61 -1.39 13.05
N LYS A 232 -27.73 -2.12 13.15
CA LYS A 232 -27.79 -3.56 12.86
C LYS A 232 -27.31 -3.91 11.45
N ALA A 233 -27.62 -3.07 10.46
CA ALA A 233 -27.21 -3.29 9.08
C ALA A 233 -25.70 -3.04 8.89
N ILE A 234 -25.14 -2.06 9.61
CA ILE A 234 -23.70 -1.76 9.62
C ILE A 234 -22.93 -2.92 10.26
N ASP A 235 -23.42 -3.46 11.38
CA ASP A 235 -22.76 -4.58 12.05
C ASP A 235 -22.75 -5.84 11.18
N LEU A 236 -23.87 -6.16 10.52
CA LEU A 236 -23.93 -7.24 9.53
C LEU A 236 -23.01 -6.96 8.33
N TYR A 237 -22.90 -5.71 7.89
CA TYR A 237 -22.02 -5.30 6.79
C TYR A 237 -20.53 -5.49 7.12
N ARG A 238 -20.13 -5.25 8.37
CA ARG A 238 -18.76 -5.43 8.87
C ARG A 238 -18.42 -6.91 9.00
N THR A 239 -19.24 -7.66 9.71
CA THR A 239 -18.94 -9.04 10.11
C THR A 239 -19.14 -10.03 8.97
N THR A 240 -20.19 -9.85 8.15
CA THR A 240 -20.62 -10.87 7.20
C THR A 240 -20.15 -10.58 5.78
N SER A 241 -20.03 -11.60 4.91
CA SER A 241 -19.80 -11.46 3.47
C SER A 241 -21.04 -11.34 2.60
N LYS A 242 -22.24 -11.42 3.19
CA LYS A 242 -23.53 -11.30 2.50
C LYS A 242 -23.63 -10.01 1.68
N ASP A 243 -24.27 -10.07 0.53
CA ASP A 243 -24.46 -8.87 -0.29
C ASP A 243 -25.30 -7.82 0.46
N VAL A 244 -25.11 -6.55 0.10
CA VAL A 244 -25.87 -5.44 0.67
C VAL A 244 -27.37 -5.66 0.49
N LYS A 245 -27.80 -6.28 -0.61
CA LYS A 245 -29.20 -6.64 -0.85
C LYS A 245 -29.76 -7.60 0.20
N ASP A 246 -28.96 -8.59 0.60
CA ASP A 246 -29.39 -9.60 1.57
C ASP A 246 -29.40 -9.03 2.98
N ILE A 247 -28.39 -8.22 3.34
CA ILE A 247 -28.33 -7.52 4.63
C ILE A 247 -29.56 -6.63 4.81
N VAL A 248 -29.88 -5.84 3.79
CA VAL A 248 -31.03 -4.93 3.79
C VAL A 248 -32.35 -5.70 3.94
N ARG A 249 -32.47 -6.87 3.32
CA ARG A 249 -33.64 -7.76 3.46
C ARG A 249 -33.78 -8.34 4.87
N ILE A 250 -32.66 -8.70 5.51
CA ILE A 250 -32.65 -9.22 6.88
C ILE A 250 -33.09 -8.15 7.88
N VAL A 251 -32.58 -6.92 7.72
CA VAL A 251 -32.86 -5.82 8.67
C VAL A 251 -34.19 -5.12 8.38
N GLY A 252 -34.70 -5.19 7.14
CA GLY A 252 -35.93 -4.52 6.73
C GLY A 252 -35.76 -3.03 6.42
N VAL A 253 -34.57 -2.59 5.99
CA VAL A 253 -34.31 -1.21 5.56
C VAL A 253 -34.43 -1.07 4.04
N THR A 254 -34.40 0.16 3.51
CA THR A 254 -34.39 0.38 2.06
C THR A 254 -32.97 0.26 1.50
N LEU A 255 -32.80 -0.41 0.36
CA LEU A 255 -31.48 -0.57 -0.28
C LEU A 255 -30.83 0.77 -0.65
N GLY A 256 -31.61 1.69 -1.22
CA GLY A 256 -31.12 3.02 -1.60
C GLY A 256 -30.66 3.83 -0.40
N GLY A 257 -31.47 3.87 0.66
CA GLY A 257 -31.15 4.57 1.90
C GLY A 257 -29.89 4.02 2.58
N PHE A 258 -29.75 2.70 2.68
CA PHE A 258 -28.57 2.09 3.29
C PHE A 258 -27.29 2.35 2.48
N ARG A 259 -27.36 2.26 1.14
CA ARG A 259 -26.21 2.59 0.27
C ARG A 259 -25.80 4.06 0.41
N TYR A 260 -26.77 4.97 0.48
CA TYR A 260 -26.52 6.39 0.70
C TYR A 260 -25.85 6.64 2.05
N HIS A 261 -26.37 5.99 3.11
CA HIS A 261 -25.84 6.08 4.46
C HIS A 261 -24.38 5.59 4.53
N LEU A 262 -24.09 4.40 3.96
CA LEU A 262 -22.72 3.88 3.89
C LEU A 262 -21.78 4.82 3.13
N ARG A 263 -22.18 5.32 1.96
CA ARG A 263 -21.31 6.20 1.16
C ARG A 263 -21.04 7.54 1.83
N THR A 264 -21.99 8.05 2.61
CA THR A 264 -21.93 9.37 3.24
C THR A 264 -21.20 9.32 4.58
N TRP A 265 -21.50 8.32 5.40
CA TRP A 265 -21.03 8.28 6.80
C TRP A 265 -19.99 7.21 7.08
N HIS A 266 -19.87 6.20 6.21
CA HIS A 266 -18.98 5.06 6.37
C HIS A 266 -18.18 4.65 5.11
N PRO A 267 -17.57 5.61 4.37
CA PRO A 267 -16.76 5.28 3.19
C PRO A 267 -15.58 4.36 3.53
N GLU A 268 -14.99 4.51 4.71
CA GLU A 268 -13.89 3.68 5.23
C GLU A 268 -14.28 2.20 5.33
N LEU A 269 -15.49 1.91 5.85
CA LEU A 269 -16.00 0.53 5.90
C LEU A 269 -16.20 -0.06 4.52
N MET A 270 -16.56 0.77 3.53
CA MET A 270 -16.70 0.31 2.15
C MET A 270 -15.34 -0.01 1.50
N VAL A 271 -14.29 0.75 1.82
CA VAL A 271 -12.92 0.52 1.35
C VAL A 271 -12.35 -0.76 1.96
N LEU A 272 -12.44 -0.89 3.29
CA LEU A 272 -12.02 -2.09 4.01
C LEU A 272 -12.74 -3.35 3.50
N ARG A 273 -14.05 -3.27 3.27
CA ARG A 273 -14.82 -4.41 2.74
C ARG A 273 -14.42 -4.80 1.32
N ARG A 274 -13.84 -3.88 0.55
CA ARG A 274 -13.27 -4.17 -0.78
C ARG A 274 -11.86 -4.79 -0.69
N GLY A 275 -11.25 -4.85 0.49
CA GLY A 275 -9.91 -5.39 0.69
C GLY A 275 -8.78 -4.40 0.41
N PHE A 276 -9.04 -3.10 0.56
CA PHE A 276 -8.02 -2.05 0.49
C PHE A 276 -7.75 -1.48 1.88
N ASP A 277 -6.56 -0.90 2.06
CA ASP A 277 -6.13 -0.28 3.32
C ASP A 277 -6.92 0.98 3.68
N GLU A 278 -6.93 1.30 4.97
CA GLU A 278 -7.53 2.52 5.51
C GLU A 278 -6.84 3.76 4.91
N GLY A 279 -7.63 4.73 4.45
CA GLY A 279 -7.12 5.98 3.87
C GLY A 279 -7.18 6.07 2.34
N MET A 280 -7.44 4.96 1.64
CA MET A 280 -7.68 4.99 0.20
C MET A 280 -9.03 5.62 -0.13
N ALA A 281 -9.08 6.49 -1.14
CA ALA A 281 -10.33 7.12 -1.56
C ALA A 281 -11.29 6.07 -2.16
N LEU A 282 -12.54 6.05 -1.69
CA LEU A 282 -13.58 5.11 -2.16
C LEU A 282 -13.80 5.13 -3.69
N GLU A 283 -13.49 6.26 -4.32
CA GLU A 283 -13.63 6.49 -5.76
C GLU A 283 -12.50 5.87 -6.58
N GLN A 284 -11.31 5.75 -5.99
CA GLN A 284 -10.14 5.13 -6.60
C GLN A 284 -10.15 3.59 -6.45
N THR A 285 -10.96 3.06 -5.53
CA THR A 285 -11.03 1.62 -5.27
C THR A 285 -12.00 0.91 -6.22
N LYS A 286 -11.58 -0.24 -6.75
CA LYS A 286 -12.45 -1.13 -7.52
C LYS A 286 -13.49 -1.79 -6.62
N ARG A 287 -14.68 -2.10 -7.16
CA ARG A 287 -15.81 -2.69 -6.42
C ARG A 287 -15.66 -4.20 -6.25
N TYR A 288 -14.74 -4.63 -5.40
CA TYR A 288 -14.57 -6.04 -5.07
C TYR A 288 -15.61 -6.52 -4.07
N LYS A 289 -16.00 -7.80 -4.19
CA LYS A 289 -16.99 -8.44 -3.31
C LYS A 289 -16.26 -9.29 -2.27
N LYS A 290 -16.56 -9.06 -0.99
CA LYS A 290 -16.07 -9.89 0.13
C LYS A 290 -16.40 -11.37 -0.04
N SER A 291 -17.59 -11.69 -0.57
CA SER A 291 -17.99 -13.07 -0.87
C SER A 291 -17.09 -13.77 -1.90
N SER A 292 -16.58 -13.01 -2.89
CA SER A 292 -15.66 -13.57 -3.89
C SER A 292 -14.29 -13.84 -3.28
N ALA A 293 -13.81 -12.97 -2.37
CA ALA A 293 -12.58 -13.20 -1.65
C ALA A 293 -12.67 -14.44 -0.75
N GLU A 294 -13.75 -14.61 0.00
CA GLU A 294 -13.99 -15.80 0.83
C GLU A 294 -14.09 -17.07 -0.01
N LYS A 295 -14.74 -17.03 -1.18
CA LYS A 295 -14.81 -18.16 -2.11
C LYS A 295 -13.41 -18.68 -2.50
N TYR A 296 -12.45 -17.78 -2.68
CA TYR A 296 -11.10 -18.13 -3.13
C TYR A 296 -10.10 -18.31 -1.98
N ALA A 297 -10.42 -17.91 -0.75
CA ALA A 297 -9.49 -17.89 0.38
C ALA A 297 -8.80 -19.23 0.64
N ASN A 298 -9.58 -20.31 0.81
CA ASN A 298 -9.04 -21.66 1.07
C ASN A 298 -8.15 -22.16 -0.10
N ALA A 299 -8.54 -21.84 -1.33
CA ALA A 299 -7.76 -22.21 -2.51
C ALA A 299 -6.44 -21.43 -2.61
N ILE A 300 -6.43 -20.16 -2.20
CA ILE A 300 -5.23 -19.32 -2.15
C ILE A 300 -4.28 -19.81 -1.07
N GLU A 301 -4.78 -20.11 0.14
CA GLU A 301 -3.96 -20.66 1.23
C GLU A 301 -3.35 -22.01 0.83
N ARG A 302 -4.15 -22.90 0.23
CA ARG A 302 -3.65 -24.18 -0.29
C ARG A 302 -2.59 -23.97 -1.37
N LEU A 303 -2.78 -22.97 -2.24
CA LEU A 303 -1.82 -22.62 -3.27
C LEU A 303 -0.53 -22.07 -2.65
N GLN A 304 -0.59 -21.23 -1.61
CA GLN A 304 0.60 -20.71 -0.92
C GLN A 304 1.42 -21.81 -0.26
N ASN A 305 0.75 -22.78 0.38
CA ASN A 305 1.39 -23.85 1.14
C ASN A 305 1.82 -25.06 0.30
N THR A 306 1.47 -25.11 -1.00
CA THR A 306 1.82 -26.26 -1.86
C THR A 306 2.35 -25.87 -3.20
N ASP A 307 3.21 -26.73 -3.74
CA ASP A 307 3.70 -26.57 -5.09
C ASP A 307 2.78 -27.13 -6.19
N LEU A 308 1.48 -27.28 -5.93
CA LEU A 308 0.55 -27.83 -6.92
C LEU A 308 0.25 -26.79 -8.01
N PRO A 309 0.00 -27.21 -9.28
CA PRO A 309 -0.47 -26.32 -10.32
C PRO A 309 -1.81 -25.68 -9.96
N THR A 310 -2.01 -24.41 -10.32
CA THR A 310 -3.23 -23.65 -10.02
C THR A 310 -4.51 -24.37 -10.49
N ALA A 311 -4.46 -25.08 -11.62
CA ALA A 311 -5.61 -25.83 -12.14
C ALA A 311 -6.02 -27.01 -11.24
N LYS A 312 -5.04 -27.68 -10.63
CA LYS A 312 -5.30 -28.82 -9.75
C LYS A 312 -5.92 -28.35 -8.43
N VAL A 313 -5.36 -27.28 -7.85
CA VAL A 313 -5.93 -26.65 -6.65
C VAL A 313 -7.34 -26.13 -6.94
N ALA A 314 -7.57 -25.49 -8.09
CA ALA A 314 -8.91 -25.04 -8.46
C ALA A 314 -9.91 -26.21 -8.55
N ALA A 315 -9.52 -27.33 -9.17
CA ALA A 315 -10.37 -28.51 -9.26
C ALA A 315 -10.69 -29.12 -7.88
N GLU A 316 -9.74 -29.16 -6.94
CA GLU A 316 -9.95 -29.64 -5.57
C GLU A 316 -11.06 -28.87 -4.84
N PHE A 317 -11.19 -27.56 -5.11
CA PHE A 317 -12.22 -26.71 -4.51
C PHE A 317 -13.44 -26.48 -5.42
N GLY A 318 -13.57 -27.21 -6.53
CA GLY A 318 -14.70 -27.04 -7.48
C GLY A 318 -14.73 -25.66 -8.16
N LEU A 319 -13.59 -25.00 -8.28
CA LEU A 319 -13.44 -23.68 -8.89
C LEU A 319 -13.07 -23.81 -10.37
N ASN A 320 -13.55 -22.88 -11.20
CA ASN A 320 -13.11 -22.79 -12.58
C ASN A 320 -11.64 -22.28 -12.63
N PRO A 321 -10.69 -23.07 -13.16
CA PRO A 321 -9.27 -22.71 -13.17
C PRO A 321 -8.95 -21.36 -13.80
N GLU A 322 -9.64 -20.98 -14.88
CA GLU A 322 -9.30 -19.76 -15.62
C GLU A 322 -9.79 -18.52 -14.88
N THR A 323 -11.00 -18.57 -14.33
CA THR A 323 -11.51 -17.49 -13.47
C THR A 323 -10.66 -17.29 -12.22
N PHE A 324 -10.11 -18.37 -11.66
CA PHE A 324 -9.23 -18.31 -10.51
C PHE A 324 -7.86 -17.72 -10.86
N ARG A 325 -7.28 -18.07 -12.01
CA ARG A 325 -6.04 -17.43 -12.51
C ARG A 325 -6.22 -15.93 -12.73
N MET A 326 -7.34 -15.52 -13.33
CA MET A 326 -7.65 -14.09 -13.50
C MET A 326 -7.72 -13.38 -12.15
N TYR A 327 -8.42 -13.97 -11.17
CA TYR A 327 -8.50 -13.43 -9.81
C TYR A 327 -7.13 -13.28 -9.16
N LEU A 328 -6.28 -14.32 -9.23
CA LEU A 328 -4.92 -14.28 -8.69
C LEU A 328 -4.08 -13.18 -9.33
N ARG A 329 -4.19 -12.99 -10.65
CA ARG A 329 -3.46 -11.93 -11.36
C ARG A 329 -3.86 -10.53 -10.90
N GLU A 330 -5.12 -10.33 -10.55
CA GLU A 330 -5.64 -9.02 -10.13
C GLU A 330 -5.42 -8.74 -8.63
N HIS A 331 -5.52 -9.76 -7.77
CA HIS A 331 -5.48 -9.60 -6.32
C HIS A 331 -4.19 -10.07 -5.64
N HIS A 332 -3.48 -11.03 -6.24
CA HIS A 332 -2.24 -11.60 -5.69
C HIS A 332 -1.16 -11.70 -6.78
N PRO A 333 -0.73 -10.57 -7.38
CA PRO A 333 0.26 -10.57 -8.45
C PRO A 333 1.60 -11.16 -8.01
N GLU A 334 1.94 -11.06 -6.72
CA GLU A 334 3.12 -11.67 -6.11
C GLU A 334 3.12 -13.20 -6.27
N LEU A 335 1.98 -13.85 -5.98
CA LEU A 335 1.84 -15.31 -6.14
C LEU A 335 1.92 -15.73 -7.60
N VAL A 336 1.38 -14.91 -8.51
CA VAL A 336 1.47 -15.15 -9.95
C VAL A 336 2.90 -14.96 -10.45
N THR A 337 3.64 -13.99 -9.91
CA THR A 337 5.03 -13.70 -10.29
C THR A 337 5.97 -14.79 -9.80
N ALA A 338 5.86 -15.18 -8.52
CA ALA A 338 6.64 -16.28 -7.95
C ALA A 338 6.47 -17.59 -8.72
N ARG A 339 5.25 -17.85 -9.22
CA ARG A 339 4.92 -19.05 -10.01
C ARG A 339 5.00 -18.84 -11.52
N GLY A 340 5.34 -17.62 -11.94
CA GLY A 340 5.31 -17.19 -13.32
C GLY A 340 6.48 -17.71 -14.12
N MET A 341 6.56 -17.22 -15.36
CA MET A 341 7.72 -17.44 -16.21
C MET A 341 8.69 -16.27 -16.06
N ILE A 342 9.97 -16.57 -15.87
CA ILE A 342 11.07 -15.61 -15.90
C ILE A 342 11.77 -15.65 -17.26
N ARG A 343 12.40 -14.53 -17.63
CA ARG A 343 13.33 -14.49 -18.77
C ARG A 343 14.75 -14.71 -18.25
N THR A 344 15.46 -15.70 -18.79
CA THR A 344 16.89 -15.88 -18.53
C THR A 344 17.73 -14.82 -19.25
N SER A 345 19.00 -14.70 -18.87
CA SER A 345 20.00 -13.82 -19.51
C SER A 345 20.06 -13.96 -21.03
N ASP A 346 19.78 -15.17 -21.53
CA ASP A 346 19.81 -15.52 -22.95
C ASP A 346 18.47 -15.28 -23.67
N GLY A 347 17.53 -14.58 -23.02
CA GLY A 347 16.23 -14.18 -23.58
C GLY A 347 15.15 -15.28 -23.59
N LYS A 348 15.46 -16.50 -23.13
CA LYS A 348 14.50 -17.61 -23.08
C LYS A 348 13.52 -17.48 -21.91
N VAL A 349 12.31 -17.96 -22.11
CA VAL A 349 11.23 -17.93 -21.11
C VAL A 349 11.19 -19.26 -20.37
N VAL A 350 11.44 -19.25 -19.07
CA VAL A 350 11.53 -20.45 -18.22
C VAL A 350 10.64 -20.29 -17.00
N SER A 351 10.01 -21.36 -16.53
CA SER A 351 9.24 -21.33 -15.28
C SER A 351 10.17 -21.02 -14.11
N ASN A 352 9.86 -19.98 -13.32
CA ASN A 352 10.66 -19.56 -12.18
C ASN A 352 10.93 -20.73 -11.21
N ARG A 353 9.89 -21.48 -10.90
CA ARG A 353 9.96 -22.69 -10.06
C ARG A 353 10.94 -23.74 -10.60
N SER A 354 10.95 -23.97 -11.91
CA SER A 354 11.86 -24.97 -12.49
C SER A 354 13.30 -24.47 -12.51
N ALA A 355 13.50 -23.16 -12.73
CA ALA A 355 14.80 -22.52 -12.63
C ALA A 355 15.36 -22.63 -11.20
N GLU A 356 14.58 -22.26 -10.18
CA GLU A 356 14.98 -22.38 -8.77
C GLU A 356 15.24 -23.84 -8.36
N LYS A 357 14.33 -24.76 -8.70
CA LYS A 357 14.47 -26.20 -8.36
C LYS A 357 15.74 -26.83 -8.94
N TYR A 358 16.12 -26.44 -10.15
CA TYR A 358 17.26 -27.01 -10.87
C TYR A 358 18.51 -26.13 -10.85
N ALA A 359 18.47 -24.97 -10.18
CA ALA A 359 19.57 -24.00 -10.15
C ALA A 359 20.87 -24.64 -9.62
N GLU A 360 20.78 -25.36 -8.50
CA GLU A 360 21.95 -25.99 -7.89
C GLU A 360 22.48 -27.16 -8.74
N ALA A 361 21.58 -27.93 -9.37
CA ALA A 361 21.96 -28.99 -10.30
C ALA A 361 22.67 -28.42 -11.53
N LEU A 362 22.18 -27.30 -12.07
CA LEU A 362 22.78 -26.59 -13.20
C LEU A 362 24.15 -26.02 -12.84
N ARG A 363 24.29 -25.40 -11.67
CA ARG A 363 25.56 -24.85 -11.17
C ARG A 363 26.62 -25.93 -11.11
N ILE A 364 26.33 -27.05 -10.45
CA ILE A 364 27.25 -28.18 -10.32
C ILE A 364 27.59 -28.76 -11.70
N TYR A 365 26.61 -28.90 -12.60
CA TYR A 365 26.83 -29.45 -13.93
C TYR A 365 27.76 -28.57 -14.79
N VAL A 366 27.65 -27.25 -14.67
CA VAL A 366 28.51 -26.30 -15.39
C VAL A 366 29.92 -26.25 -14.81
N THR A 367 30.09 -26.41 -13.50
CA THR A 367 31.39 -26.22 -12.83
C THR A 367 32.20 -27.49 -12.64
N THR A 368 31.59 -28.67 -12.77
CA THR A 368 32.25 -29.97 -12.49
C THR A 368 32.12 -30.94 -13.65
N SER A 369 33.03 -31.91 -13.74
CA SER A 369 32.93 -33.04 -14.68
C SER A 369 31.99 -34.16 -14.21
N GLU A 370 31.26 -33.95 -13.10
CA GLU A 370 30.35 -34.96 -12.58
C GLU A 370 29.20 -35.25 -13.56
N SER A 371 28.90 -36.54 -13.76
CA SER A 371 27.77 -36.91 -14.61
C SER A 371 26.44 -36.40 -14.06
N LEU A 372 25.56 -35.92 -14.94
CA LEU A 372 24.24 -35.42 -14.56
C LEU A 372 23.39 -36.45 -13.80
N LYS A 373 23.61 -37.74 -14.06
CA LYS A 373 22.94 -38.85 -13.35
C LYS A 373 23.35 -38.92 -11.88
N SER A 374 24.62 -38.66 -11.58
CA SER A 374 25.13 -38.57 -10.20
C SER A 374 24.57 -37.35 -9.48
N ILE A 375 24.62 -36.18 -10.14
CA ILE A 375 24.09 -34.91 -9.60
C ILE A 375 22.59 -35.05 -9.27
N ALA A 376 21.81 -35.61 -10.19
CA ALA A 376 20.38 -35.82 -9.99
C ALA A 376 20.11 -36.76 -8.79
N LYS A 377 20.88 -37.86 -8.65
CA LYS A 377 20.74 -38.77 -7.50
C LYS A 377 21.11 -38.08 -6.18
N ARG A 378 22.18 -37.29 -6.15
CA ARG A 378 22.64 -36.56 -4.96
C ARG A 378 21.62 -35.53 -4.48
N LEU A 379 20.98 -34.82 -5.40
CA LEU A 379 20.00 -33.77 -5.11
C LEU A 379 18.56 -34.30 -4.97
N GLY A 380 18.33 -35.61 -5.06
CA GLY A 380 16.98 -36.20 -5.02
C GLY A 380 16.09 -35.80 -6.21
N LEU A 381 16.70 -35.46 -7.35
CA LEU A 381 16.03 -35.01 -8.55
C LEU A 381 15.86 -36.14 -9.57
N THR A 382 14.80 -36.06 -10.37
CA THR A 382 14.55 -37.00 -11.47
C THR A 382 15.45 -36.66 -12.66
N TYR A 383 16.39 -37.56 -12.97
CA TYR A 383 17.40 -37.37 -14.05
C TYR A 383 16.78 -36.89 -15.38
N ASN A 384 15.71 -37.53 -15.84
CA ASN A 384 15.05 -37.18 -17.11
C ASN A 384 14.47 -35.76 -17.09
N SER A 385 13.99 -35.29 -15.94
CA SER A 385 13.41 -33.95 -15.79
C SER A 385 14.50 -32.88 -15.79
N VAL A 386 15.59 -33.09 -15.05
CA VAL A 386 16.75 -32.18 -15.04
C VAL A 386 17.42 -32.14 -16.42
N GLY A 387 17.70 -33.30 -17.01
CA GLY A 387 18.33 -33.40 -18.33
C GLY A 387 17.45 -32.88 -19.46
N GLY A 388 16.12 -32.99 -19.35
CA GLY A 388 15.19 -32.34 -20.26
C GLY A 388 15.18 -30.82 -20.11
N PHE A 389 15.27 -30.32 -18.87
CA PHE A 389 15.32 -28.90 -18.57
C PHE A 389 16.61 -28.23 -19.09
N ILE A 390 17.77 -28.82 -18.81
CA ILE A 390 19.07 -28.29 -19.27
C ILE A 390 19.14 -28.24 -20.79
N ARG A 391 18.76 -29.32 -21.50
CA ARG A 391 18.81 -29.35 -22.97
C ARG A 391 17.94 -28.29 -23.66
N ARG A 392 16.78 -27.97 -23.09
CA ARG A 392 15.83 -27.02 -23.69
C ARG A 392 16.20 -25.58 -23.36
N ASN A 393 16.61 -25.33 -22.12
CA ASN A 393 16.79 -23.98 -21.60
C ASN A 393 18.25 -23.52 -21.65
N TYR A 394 19.22 -24.39 -21.34
CA TYR A 394 20.64 -24.07 -21.19
C TYR A 394 21.55 -25.01 -22.02
N PRO A 395 21.52 -24.94 -23.36
CA PRO A 395 22.42 -25.73 -24.20
C PRO A 395 23.90 -25.34 -23.98
N GLU A 396 24.19 -24.06 -23.69
CA GLU A 396 25.57 -23.61 -23.41
C GLU A 396 26.16 -24.28 -22.16
N ALA A 397 25.32 -24.69 -21.19
CA ALA A 397 25.77 -25.46 -20.04
C ALA A 397 26.29 -26.85 -20.43
N ILE A 398 25.74 -27.45 -21.48
CA ILE A 398 26.20 -28.74 -22.02
C ILE A 398 27.55 -28.56 -22.71
N GLU A 399 27.71 -27.48 -23.48
CA GLU A 399 28.98 -27.17 -24.14
C GLU A 399 30.10 -26.95 -23.12
N LYS A 400 29.85 -26.15 -22.06
CA LYS A 400 30.82 -25.93 -20.98
C LYS A 400 31.19 -27.22 -20.24
N HIS A 401 30.19 -28.06 -19.93
CA HIS A 401 30.44 -29.35 -19.30
C HIS A 401 31.28 -30.27 -20.21
N ASN A 402 31.00 -30.30 -21.51
CA ASN A 402 31.79 -31.05 -22.48
C ASN A 402 33.23 -30.53 -22.57
N SER A 403 33.45 -29.21 -22.55
CA SER A 403 34.79 -28.63 -22.49
C SER A 403 35.55 -29.02 -21.23
N LEU A 404 34.88 -29.07 -20.07
CA LEU A 404 35.47 -29.57 -18.82
C LEU A 404 35.84 -31.05 -18.91
N LEU A 405 35.01 -31.86 -19.56
CA LEU A 405 35.31 -33.28 -19.80
C LEU A 405 36.55 -33.44 -20.69
N VAL A 406 36.63 -32.70 -21.81
CA VAL A 406 37.80 -32.72 -22.71
C VAL A 406 39.07 -32.23 -21.99
N SER A 407 38.98 -31.17 -21.19
CA SER A 407 40.10 -30.69 -20.39
C SER A 407 40.55 -31.73 -19.36
N SER A 408 39.62 -32.41 -18.68
CA SER A 408 39.96 -33.49 -17.75
C SER A 408 40.57 -34.71 -18.46
N GLU A 409 40.09 -35.03 -19.68
CA GLU A 409 40.65 -36.09 -20.52
C GLU A 409 42.08 -35.80 -20.92
N GLN A 410 42.39 -34.56 -21.32
CA GLN A 410 43.74 -34.13 -21.67
C GLN A 410 44.66 -34.10 -20.46
N MET A 411 44.20 -33.55 -19.32
CA MET A 411 44.98 -33.48 -18.09
C MET A 411 45.37 -34.86 -17.55
N PHE A 412 44.50 -35.86 -17.74
CA PHE A 412 44.68 -37.22 -17.21
C PHE A 412 45.10 -38.24 -18.27
N ALA A 413 45.33 -37.81 -19.51
CA ALA A 413 45.71 -38.68 -20.62
C ALA A 413 46.99 -39.47 -20.32
N GLU A 414 47.99 -38.81 -19.75
CA GLU A 414 49.26 -39.42 -19.36
C GLU A 414 49.06 -40.50 -18.29
N GLY A 415 48.35 -40.19 -17.20
CA GLY A 415 48.02 -41.18 -16.18
C GLY A 415 47.15 -42.34 -16.67
N VAL A 416 46.21 -42.08 -17.57
CA VAL A 416 45.37 -43.14 -18.19
C VAL A 416 46.22 -44.05 -19.07
N GLU A 417 47.14 -43.51 -19.87
CA GLU A 417 48.07 -44.30 -20.67
C GLU A 417 49.06 -45.08 -19.79
N MET A 418 49.52 -44.52 -18.68
CA MET A 418 50.33 -45.25 -17.69
C MET A 418 49.55 -46.41 -17.05
N LEU A 419 48.26 -46.23 -16.75
CA LEU A 419 47.40 -47.32 -16.25
C LEU A 419 47.07 -48.37 -17.32
N LYS A 420 47.03 -47.99 -18.61
CA LYS A 420 46.81 -48.93 -19.72
C LYS A 420 48.06 -49.71 -20.08
N SER A 421 49.23 -49.07 -20.07
CA SER A 421 50.53 -49.61 -20.50
C SER A 421 51.33 -50.31 -19.39
N GLY A 422 51.15 -49.90 -18.13
CA GLY A 422 51.87 -50.44 -16.99
C GLY A 422 51.00 -51.22 -15.98
N ASN A 423 51.62 -52.09 -15.21
CA ASN A 423 51.02 -52.71 -14.00
C ASN A 423 51.03 -51.73 -12.80
N ALA A 424 50.87 -50.43 -13.04
CA ALA A 424 50.87 -49.41 -12.00
C ALA A 424 49.50 -49.37 -11.30
N THR A 425 49.51 -49.21 -9.98
CA THR A 425 48.26 -48.99 -9.23
C THR A 425 47.83 -47.54 -9.36
N ILE A 426 46.53 -47.25 -9.22
CA ILE A 426 46.02 -45.87 -9.29
C ILE A 426 46.75 -44.94 -8.31
N HIS A 427 47.08 -45.42 -7.10
CA HIS A 427 47.84 -44.63 -6.14
C HIS A 427 49.25 -44.28 -6.65
N ALA A 428 49.95 -45.23 -7.27
CA ALA A 428 51.27 -44.97 -7.83
C ALA A 428 51.22 -43.93 -8.97
N VAL A 429 50.22 -44.02 -9.84
CA VAL A 429 50.04 -43.04 -10.93
C VAL A 429 49.62 -41.66 -10.39
N MET A 430 48.84 -41.63 -9.30
CA MET A 430 48.51 -40.38 -8.62
C MET A 430 49.76 -39.70 -8.02
N ASP A 431 50.63 -40.47 -7.35
CA ASP A 431 51.85 -39.95 -6.75
C ASP A 431 52.87 -39.52 -7.81
N GLU A 432 53.03 -40.29 -8.89
CA GLU A 432 53.99 -40.01 -9.97
C GLU A 432 53.58 -38.80 -10.83
N CYS A 433 52.31 -38.71 -11.22
CA CYS A 433 51.82 -37.59 -12.03
C CYS A 433 51.33 -36.40 -11.19
N GLY A 434 51.45 -36.46 -9.85
CA GLY A 434 50.97 -35.42 -8.93
C GLY A 434 49.46 -35.21 -8.98
N TYR A 435 48.69 -36.24 -9.34
CA TYR A 435 47.23 -36.14 -9.44
C TYR A 435 46.54 -36.29 -8.10
N ASN A 436 45.52 -35.48 -7.87
CA ASN A 436 44.70 -35.50 -6.66
C ASN A 436 43.56 -36.54 -6.76
N GLU A 437 42.77 -36.67 -5.70
CA GLU A 437 41.65 -37.63 -5.60
C GLU A 437 40.62 -37.48 -6.76
N TYR A 438 40.61 -36.34 -7.44
CA TYR A 438 39.80 -36.10 -8.64
C TYR A 438 40.15 -37.07 -9.78
N PHE A 439 41.43 -37.40 -9.97
CA PHE A 439 41.86 -38.43 -10.93
C PHE A 439 41.30 -39.80 -10.58
N ARG A 440 41.29 -40.17 -9.29
CA ARG A 440 40.70 -41.44 -8.85
C ARG A 440 39.21 -41.51 -9.14
N THR A 441 38.48 -40.41 -8.93
CA THR A 441 37.05 -40.33 -9.29
C THR A 441 36.82 -40.37 -10.80
N TYR A 442 37.71 -39.72 -11.58
CA TYR A 442 37.68 -39.72 -13.03
C TYR A 442 37.88 -41.14 -13.60
N ILE A 443 38.91 -41.87 -13.14
CA ILE A 443 39.16 -43.26 -13.54
C ILE A 443 37.99 -44.17 -13.16
N LYS A 444 37.46 -44.05 -11.93
CA LYS A 444 36.27 -44.82 -11.50
C LYS A 444 35.04 -44.58 -12.37
N SER A 445 34.88 -43.37 -12.89
CA SER A 445 33.71 -43.02 -13.69
C SER A 445 33.85 -43.38 -15.17
N LYS A 446 35.04 -43.18 -15.77
CA LYS A 446 35.27 -43.31 -17.22
C LYS A 446 35.93 -44.63 -17.64
N TYR A 447 36.77 -45.19 -16.77
CA TYR A 447 37.53 -46.41 -17.06
C TYR A 447 37.43 -47.44 -15.91
N PRO A 448 36.21 -47.88 -15.54
CA PRO A 448 36.00 -48.82 -14.44
C PRO A 448 36.70 -50.18 -14.67
N GLU A 449 36.96 -50.57 -15.91
CA GLU A 449 37.71 -51.76 -16.29
C GLU A 449 39.19 -51.71 -15.87
N LEU A 450 39.79 -50.51 -15.78
CA LEU A 450 41.17 -50.34 -15.31
C LEU A 450 41.30 -50.58 -13.79
N LEU A 451 40.19 -50.63 -13.05
CA LEU A 451 40.18 -50.98 -11.62
C LEU A 451 40.24 -52.49 -11.37
N HIS A 452 39.89 -53.31 -12.37
CA HIS A 452 39.67 -54.75 -12.20
C HIS A 452 40.69 -55.63 -12.94
N ARG A 453 41.82 -55.08 -13.40
CA ARG A 453 42.88 -55.91 -13.98
C ARG A 453 43.43 -56.86 -12.91
N LYS A 454 43.21 -58.17 -13.12
CA LYS A 454 43.79 -59.26 -12.33
C LYS A 454 45.29 -59.06 -12.28
N THR A 455 45.80 -58.59 -11.14
CA THR A 455 47.23 -58.61 -10.88
C THR A 455 47.66 -60.06 -10.95
N GLU A 456 48.44 -60.43 -11.97
CA GLU A 456 49.16 -61.70 -11.95
C GLU A 456 50.15 -61.63 -10.79
N ARG A 457 49.70 -62.08 -9.61
CA ARG A 457 50.61 -62.42 -8.52
C ARG A 457 51.65 -63.34 -9.12
N LYS A 458 52.91 -62.87 -9.21
CA LYS A 458 54.10 -63.69 -9.48
C LYS A 458 53.87 -65.07 -8.86
N GLN A 459 53.76 -66.08 -9.71
CA GLN A 459 53.45 -67.45 -9.29
C GLN A 459 54.61 -67.91 -8.42
N ILE A 460 54.40 -67.88 -7.11
CA ILE A 460 55.44 -68.23 -6.15
C ILE A 460 55.73 -69.72 -6.36
N LEU A 461 56.94 -70.05 -6.80
CA LEU A 461 57.54 -71.40 -6.84
C LEU A 461 57.51 -72.14 -5.48
N ARG A 462 56.92 -71.54 -4.43
CA ARG A 462 56.68 -72.14 -3.11
C ARG A 462 55.58 -73.20 -3.13
N LYS A 463 54.59 -73.17 -4.06
CA LYS A 463 53.46 -74.13 -4.03
C LYS A 463 53.86 -75.57 -4.33
N GLN A 464 54.80 -75.81 -5.25
CA GLN A 464 55.31 -77.15 -5.55
C GLN A 464 56.07 -77.72 -4.33
N LYS A 465 57.06 -76.96 -3.82
CA LYS A 465 57.86 -77.34 -2.64
C LYS A 465 57.03 -77.57 -1.37
N THR A 466 55.91 -76.88 -1.19
CA THR A 466 55.03 -77.11 -0.04
C THR A 466 54.14 -78.34 -0.23
N ALA A 467 53.66 -78.61 -1.45
CA ALA A 467 52.90 -79.84 -1.75
C ALA A 467 53.77 -81.10 -1.57
N ASP A 468 55.04 -81.07 -2.00
CA ASP A 468 55.97 -82.19 -1.84
C ASP A 468 56.28 -82.46 -0.35
N LYS A 469 56.42 -81.39 0.45
CA LYS A 469 56.57 -81.51 1.92
C LYS A 469 55.34 -82.13 2.58
N TYR A 470 54.14 -81.80 2.12
CA TYR A 470 52.91 -82.41 2.63
C TYR A 470 52.79 -83.87 2.22
N ALA A 471 53.20 -84.24 1.00
CA ALA A 471 53.21 -85.63 0.53
C ALA A 471 54.20 -86.50 1.33
N ALA A 472 55.43 -86.03 1.55
CA ALA A 472 56.42 -86.74 2.37
C ALA A 472 55.97 -86.89 3.84
N ALA A 473 55.37 -85.85 4.42
CA ALA A 473 54.81 -85.90 5.77
C ALA A 473 53.64 -86.90 5.89
N ILE A 474 52.85 -87.09 4.83
CA ILE A 474 51.76 -88.07 4.77
C ILE A 474 52.30 -89.51 4.73
N GLU A 475 53.37 -89.79 3.99
CA GLU A 475 53.98 -91.14 3.99
C GLU A 475 54.56 -91.51 5.36
N CYS A 476 55.25 -90.58 6.03
CA CYS A 476 55.71 -90.80 7.39
C CYS A 476 54.55 -91.05 8.37
N LEU A 477 53.41 -90.36 8.18
CA LEU A 477 52.21 -90.54 9.01
C LEU A 477 51.53 -91.91 8.77
N LYS A 478 51.63 -92.48 7.55
CA LYS A 478 51.08 -93.81 7.22
C LYS A 478 51.90 -94.95 7.81
N ASN A 479 53.22 -94.82 7.83
CA ASN A 479 54.14 -95.93 8.14
C ASN A 479 54.73 -95.87 9.57
N GLY A 480 54.54 -94.78 10.31
CA GLY A 480 55.09 -94.58 11.66
C GLY A 480 54.02 -94.52 12.77
N THR A 481 54.47 -94.65 14.02
CA THR A 481 53.65 -94.45 15.25
C THR A 481 53.68 -93.01 15.77
N ASP A 482 54.44 -92.11 15.14
CA ASP A 482 54.60 -90.70 15.54
C ASP A 482 53.28 -89.92 15.50
N THR A 483 53.16 -88.93 16.39
CA THR A 483 51.97 -88.06 16.43
C THR A 483 51.98 -87.05 15.29
N MET A 484 50.81 -86.51 14.91
CA MET A 484 50.72 -85.47 13.87
C MET A 484 51.52 -84.21 14.22
N LYS A 485 51.73 -83.93 15.51
CA LYS A 485 52.49 -82.77 15.98
C LYS A 485 53.97 -82.96 15.72
N ASP A 486 54.50 -84.14 16.02
CA ASP A 486 55.93 -84.46 15.85
C ASP A 486 56.34 -84.44 14.36
N ILE A 487 55.48 -84.95 13.48
CA ILE A 487 55.69 -84.90 12.03
C ILE A 487 55.58 -83.46 11.50
N ALA A 488 54.64 -82.66 12.00
CA ALA A 488 54.52 -81.26 11.60
C ALA A 488 55.78 -80.46 11.98
N GLU A 489 56.35 -80.68 13.16
CA GLU A 489 57.62 -80.06 13.58
C GLU A 489 58.79 -80.54 12.72
N ARG A 490 58.90 -81.86 12.47
CA ARG A 490 60.00 -82.45 11.68
C ARG A 490 60.07 -81.93 10.24
N PHE A 491 58.93 -81.65 9.62
CA PHE A 491 58.86 -81.11 8.25
C PHE A 491 58.69 -79.57 8.18
N GLY A 492 58.68 -78.89 9.34
CA GLY A 492 58.53 -77.43 9.43
C GLY A 492 57.18 -76.93 8.90
N LEU A 493 56.11 -77.68 9.18
CA LEU A 493 54.75 -77.42 8.71
C LEU A 493 53.90 -76.79 9.83
N ASN A 494 53.04 -75.83 9.49
CA ASN A 494 52.02 -75.34 10.43
C ASN A 494 50.97 -76.44 10.67
N ILE A 495 50.82 -76.86 11.93
CA ILE A 495 49.95 -77.98 12.32
C ILE A 495 48.49 -77.80 11.88
N HIS A 496 47.96 -76.58 11.93
CA HIS A 496 46.58 -76.30 11.59
C HIS A 496 46.35 -76.40 10.07
N SER A 497 47.29 -75.88 9.29
CA SER A 497 47.31 -76.01 7.83
C SER A 497 47.50 -77.46 7.38
N PHE A 498 48.39 -78.22 8.04
CA PHE A 498 48.64 -79.63 7.75
C PHE A 498 47.40 -80.50 8.05
N ARG A 499 46.75 -80.28 9.20
CA ARG A 499 45.49 -80.94 9.56
C ARG A 499 44.41 -80.67 8.52
N LYS A 500 44.23 -79.41 8.10
CA LYS A 500 43.26 -79.04 7.06
C LYS A 500 43.57 -79.68 5.71
N TYR A 501 44.86 -79.86 5.38
CA TYR A 501 45.30 -80.54 4.17
C TYR A 501 44.96 -82.04 4.20
N LEU A 502 45.22 -82.73 5.32
CA LEU A 502 44.84 -84.13 5.52
C LEU A 502 43.32 -84.35 5.41
N TYR A 503 42.49 -83.50 6.04
CA TYR A 503 41.03 -83.59 5.93
C TYR A 503 40.54 -83.48 4.49
N LYS A 504 41.23 -82.70 3.66
CA LYS A 504 40.81 -82.42 2.28
C LYS A 504 41.25 -83.50 1.29
N TYR A 505 42.45 -84.07 1.47
CA TYR A 505 43.07 -84.92 0.45
C TYR A 505 43.26 -86.37 0.89
N THR A 506 43.35 -86.65 2.18
CA THR A 506 43.58 -88.00 2.72
C THR A 506 42.77 -88.23 4.02
N PRO A 507 41.44 -88.09 3.99
CA PRO A 507 40.58 -88.19 5.17
C PRO A 507 40.58 -89.59 5.82
N GLU A 508 40.97 -90.62 5.08
CA GLU A 508 41.03 -92.01 5.56
C GLU A 508 42.08 -92.22 6.65
N ILE A 509 43.20 -91.50 6.60
CA ILE A 509 44.28 -91.58 7.62
C ILE A 509 43.81 -91.03 8.97
N ILE A 510 42.91 -90.04 8.94
CA ILE A 510 42.32 -89.46 10.15
C ILE A 510 41.29 -90.44 10.75
N LYS A 511 40.51 -91.12 9.90
CA LYS A 511 39.52 -92.13 10.33
C LYS A 511 40.18 -93.40 10.90
N SER A 512 41.30 -93.86 10.34
CA SER A 512 41.98 -95.09 10.79
C SER A 512 42.69 -94.96 12.15
N ARG A 513 43.03 -93.73 12.57
CA ARG A 513 43.62 -93.45 13.89
C ARG A 513 42.60 -93.07 14.98
N HIS A 514 41.34 -92.79 14.63
CA HIS A 514 40.26 -92.62 15.62
C HIS A 514 39.58 -93.95 16.02
N ASN A 515 39.85 -95.04 15.31
CA ASN A 515 39.26 -96.38 15.53
C ASN A 515 40.28 -97.45 15.95
N LYS A 516 41.42 -97.07 16.54
CA LYS A 516 42.25 -98.02 17.32
C LYS A 516 41.93 -97.81 18.81
N PRO A 517 41.71 -98.90 19.58
CA PRO A 517 41.34 -98.82 20.99
C PRO A 517 42.38 -98.10 21.84
#